data_AF-A0AAV5HUZ8-F1
#
_entry.id   AF-A0AAV5HUZ8-F1
#
_cell.length_a   1.000
_cell.length_b   1.000
_cell.length_c   1.000
_cell.angle_alpha   90.00
_cell.angle_beta   90.00
_cell.angle_gamma   90.00
#
_symmetry.space_group_name_H-M   'P 1'
#
loop_
_entity.id
_entity.type
_entity.pdbx_description
1 polymer ?
#
loop_
_entity_poly.entity_id
_entity_poly.type
_entity_poly.pdbx_seq_one_letter_code
_entity_poly.pdbx_strand_id
1 'polypeptide(L)'
;MQTFSEQDVETATRSIPPGKSPGPDGITAGFYKSTWPIIKDDVVMTVLNFFESGKILSQINATNIALVPKVSSPNSVGDYRPISCCNVVYKMISKILTLRLTEVLGFWLVKIRPCL
;
A
#
# COMPACT_ATOMS: atom_id res chain seq x y z
N MET A 1 1.25 -8.05 22.73
CA MET A 1 1.14 -7.56 21.33
C MET A 1 2.36 -6.70 21.08
N GLN A 2 3.09 -6.92 19.97
CA GLN A 2 4.20 -6.05 19.61
C GLN A 2 3.65 -4.72 19.09
N THR A 3 4.22 -3.61 19.54
CA THR A 3 3.86 -2.27 19.08
C THR A 3 4.48 -2.00 17.71
N PHE A 4 3.75 -1.27 16.87
CA PHE A 4 4.29 -0.79 15.60
C PHE A 4 5.27 0.35 15.86
N SER A 5 6.40 0.35 15.17
CA SER A 5 7.43 1.38 15.34
C SER A 5 7.73 2.13 14.04
N GLU A 6 8.46 3.24 14.16
CA GLU A 6 8.97 3.99 13.01
C GLU A 6 9.75 3.12 12.02
N GLN A 7 10.53 2.15 12.53
CA GLN A 7 11.30 1.23 11.70
C GLN A 7 10.39 0.34 10.84
N ASP A 8 9.20 -0.04 11.31
CA ASP A 8 8.23 -0.77 10.50
C ASP A 8 7.75 0.08 9.32
N VAL A 9 7.49 1.36 9.55
CA VAL A 9 7.07 2.32 8.51
C VAL A 9 8.17 2.57 7.50
N GLU A 10 9.41 2.75 7.95
CA GLU A 10 10.56 2.95 7.08
C GLU A 10 10.83 1.70 6.23
N THR A 11 10.78 0.52 6.85
CA THR A 11 10.93 -0.77 6.14
C THR A 11 9.86 -0.94 5.09
N ALA A 12 8.60 -0.67 5.43
CA ALA A 12 7.49 -0.72 4.49
C ALA A 12 7.67 0.26 3.33
N THR A 13 8.02 1.51 3.61
CA THR A 13 8.28 2.55 2.61
C THR A 13 9.38 2.12 1.63
N ARG A 14 10.51 1.63 2.15
CA ARG A 14 11.64 1.18 1.33
C ARG A 14 11.28 -0.05 0.48
N SER A 15 10.41 -0.93 0.97
CA SER A 15 10.00 -2.15 0.29
C SER A 15 9.05 -1.95 -0.90
N ILE A 16 8.34 -0.82 -0.98
CA ILE A 16 7.42 -0.53 -2.09
C ILE A 16 8.23 -0.09 -3.32
N PRO A 17 8.12 -0.73 -4.49
CA PRO A 17 8.87 -0.32 -5.67
C PRO A 17 8.50 1.11 -6.12
N PRO A 18 9.47 1.95 -6.53
CA PRO A 18 9.22 3.36 -6.84
C PRO A 18 8.30 3.56 -8.05
N GLY A 19 8.33 2.66 -9.03
CA GLY A 19 7.52 2.71 -10.25
C GLY A 19 6.10 2.13 -10.13
N LYS A 20 5.60 1.93 -8.91
CA LYS A 20 4.20 1.51 -8.70
C LYS A 20 3.25 2.65 -9.02
N SER A 21 2.09 2.32 -9.58
CA SER A 21 1.04 3.29 -9.90
C SER A 21 0.64 4.10 -8.67
N PRO A 22 0.51 5.43 -8.79
CA PRO A 22 0.01 6.28 -7.72
C PRO A 22 -1.49 6.02 -7.48
N GLY A 23 -1.99 6.50 -6.35
CA GLY A 23 -3.43 6.54 -6.10
C GLY A 23 -4.08 7.78 -6.72
N PRO A 24 -5.31 8.11 -6.31
CA PRO A 24 -5.99 9.33 -6.74
C PRO A 24 -5.23 10.63 -6.42
N ASP A 25 -4.31 10.60 -5.45
CA ASP A 25 -3.46 11.74 -5.09
C ASP A 25 -2.36 12.06 -6.12
N GLY A 26 -2.08 11.13 -7.04
CA GLY A 26 -1.00 11.26 -8.03
C GLY A 26 0.41 11.12 -7.46
N ILE A 27 0.56 10.85 -6.16
CA ILE A 27 1.87 10.77 -5.50
C ILE A 27 2.42 9.35 -5.59
N THR A 28 3.66 9.23 -6.09
CA THR A 28 4.31 7.93 -6.30
C THR A 28 5.18 7.52 -5.12
N ALA A 29 5.46 6.22 -5.01
CA ALA A 29 6.41 5.72 -4.01
C ALA A 29 7.83 6.28 -4.22
N GLY A 30 8.19 6.62 -5.47
CA GLY A 30 9.44 7.33 -5.78
C GLY A 30 9.53 8.67 -5.07
N PHE A 31 8.46 9.47 -5.10
CA PHE A 31 8.40 10.75 -4.38
C PHE A 31 8.64 10.55 -2.88
N TYR A 32 7.90 9.65 -2.24
CA TYR A 32 8.04 9.41 -0.79
C TYR A 32 9.47 9.00 -0.40
N LYS A 33 10.15 8.23 -1.25
CA LYS A 33 11.55 7.84 -1.01
C LYS A 33 12.52 8.99 -1.21
N SER A 34 12.33 9.80 -2.25
CA SER A 34 13.23 10.92 -2.55
C SER A 34 13.11 12.06 -1.55
N THR A 35 11.90 12.32 -1.05
CA THR A 35 11.63 13.41 -0.10
C THR A 35 11.55 12.92 1.34
N TRP A 36 11.92 11.65 1.60
CA TRP A 36 11.80 11.03 2.93
C TRP A 36 12.36 11.89 4.06
N PRO A 37 13.56 12.51 3.96
CA PRO A 37 14.10 13.32 5.05
C PRO A 37 13.23 14.53 5.45
N ILE A 38 12.32 14.96 4.58
CA ILE A 38 11.45 16.11 4.79
C ILE A 38 10.09 15.68 5.34
N ILE A 39 9.49 14.62 4.77
CA ILE A 39 8.11 14.22 5.07
C ILE A 39 7.99 13.04 6.04
N LYS A 40 9.11 12.46 6.46
CA LYS A 40 9.17 11.24 7.27
C LYS A 40 8.29 11.35 8.51
N ASP A 41 8.44 12.43 9.28
CA ASP A 41 7.79 12.55 10.58
C ASP A 41 6.27 12.58 10.45
N ASP A 42 5.74 13.31 9.45
CA ASP A 42 4.32 13.36 9.14
C ASP A 42 3.76 12.00 8.70
N VAL A 43 4.50 11.29 7.84
CA VAL A 43 4.10 9.97 7.34
C VAL A 43 4.10 8.94 8.47
N VAL A 44 5.16 8.92 9.28
CA VAL A 44 5.29 8.01 10.43
C VAL A 44 4.18 8.27 11.44
N MET A 45 3.94 9.53 11.81
CA MET A 45 2.87 9.91 12.72
C MET A 45 1.51 9.45 12.19
N THR A 46 1.23 9.68 10.90
CA THR A 46 -0.03 9.29 10.27
C THR A 46 -0.24 7.78 10.31
N VAL A 47 0.79 7.00 9.97
CA VAL A 47 0.71 5.53 9.93
C VAL A 47 0.59 4.94 11.33
N LEU A 48 1.34 5.45 12.32
CA LEU A 48 1.24 4.98 13.70
C LEU A 48 -0.10 5.34 14.34
N ASN A 49 -0.63 6.54 14.09
CA ASN A 49 -1.95 6.95 14.54
C ASN A 49 -3.05 6.03 13.97
N PHE A 50 -2.92 5.59 12.71
CA PHE A 50 -3.83 4.58 12.17
C PHE A 50 -3.81 3.28 12.99
N PHE A 51 -2.65 2.79 13.40
CA PHE A 51 -2.55 1.56 14.19
C PHE A 51 -3.02 1.72 15.64
N GLU A 52 -2.95 2.92 16.19
CA GLU A 52 -3.45 3.23 17.54
C GLU A 52 -4.98 3.45 17.54
N SER A 53 -5.49 4.24 16.59
CA SER A 53 -6.90 4.65 16.55
C SER A 53 -7.80 3.73 15.74
N GLY A 54 -7.24 2.92 14.83
CA GLY A 54 -7.97 2.13 13.85
C GLY A 54 -8.66 2.96 12.77
N LYS A 55 -8.42 4.27 12.71
CA LYS A 55 -9.08 5.20 11.78
C LYS A 55 -8.12 5.65 10.69
N ILE A 56 -8.61 5.66 9.46
CA ILE A 56 -7.88 6.17 8.29
C ILE A 56 -8.61 7.38 7.71
N LEU A 57 -7.87 8.40 7.28
CA LEU A 57 -8.43 9.54 6.58
C LEU A 57 -9.04 9.07 5.25
N SER A 58 -10.24 9.57 4.92
CA SER A 58 -10.96 9.19 3.70
C SER A 58 -10.15 9.49 2.43
N GLN A 59 -9.37 10.57 2.46
CA GLN A 59 -8.45 10.94 1.38
C GLN A 59 -7.37 9.89 1.17
N ILE A 60 -6.80 9.31 2.24
CA ILE A 60 -5.78 8.26 2.14
C ILE A 60 -6.40 6.95 1.63
N ASN A 61 -7.63 6.66 2.04
CA ASN A 61 -8.37 5.46 1.62
C ASN A 61 -8.97 5.56 0.20
N ALA A 62 -8.83 6.71 -0.47
CA ALA A 62 -9.30 6.88 -1.83
C ALA A 62 -8.52 5.94 -2.78
N THR A 63 -9.25 5.30 -3.71
CA THR A 63 -8.70 4.31 -4.64
C THR A 63 -9.27 4.50 -6.03
N ASN A 64 -8.42 4.53 -7.05
CA ASN A 64 -8.83 4.48 -8.44
C ASN A 64 -8.88 3.03 -8.92
N ILE A 65 -9.97 2.63 -9.59
CA ILE A 65 -10.08 1.28 -10.17
C ILE A 65 -9.72 1.35 -11.66
N ALA A 66 -8.61 0.73 -12.03
CA ALA A 66 -8.21 0.57 -13.42
C ALA A 66 -8.70 -0.79 -13.94
N LEU A 67 -9.36 -0.80 -15.10
CA LEU A 67 -9.83 -2.02 -15.74
C LEU A 67 -8.79 -2.48 -16.78
N VAL A 68 -8.10 -3.60 -16.50
CA VAL A 68 -7.14 -4.19 -17.44
C VAL A 68 -7.81 -5.34 -18.20
N PRO A 69 -7.85 -5.30 -19.55
CA PRO A 69 -8.47 -6.36 -20.34
C PRO A 69 -7.73 -7.69 -20.18
N LYS A 70 -8.48 -8.79 -20.06
CA LYS A 70 -7.96 -10.18 -20.04
C LYS A 70 -7.72 -10.74 -21.43
N VAL A 71 -8.49 -10.24 -22.40
CA VAL A 71 -8.55 -10.71 -23.79
C VAL A 71 -8.42 -9.52 -24.74
N SER A 72 -8.05 -9.77 -26.00
CA SER A 72 -7.84 -8.73 -27.02
C SER A 72 -9.09 -7.92 -27.34
N SER A 73 -10.26 -8.57 -27.34
CA SER A 73 -11.55 -7.94 -27.66
C SER A 73 -12.56 -8.21 -26.53
N PRO A 74 -12.51 -7.44 -25.43
CA PRO A 74 -13.42 -7.61 -24.30
C PRO A 74 -14.85 -7.19 -24.69
N ASN A 75 -15.83 -8.04 -24.43
CA ASN A 75 -17.24 -7.81 -24.77
C ASN A 75 -18.15 -7.79 -23.52
N SER A 76 -17.64 -8.20 -22.37
CA SER A 76 -18.36 -8.21 -21.09
C SER A 76 -17.51 -7.64 -19.95
N VAL A 77 -18.15 -7.24 -18.84
CA VAL A 77 -17.45 -6.77 -17.64
C VAL A 77 -16.53 -7.85 -17.06
N GLY A 78 -16.89 -9.13 -17.22
CA GLY A 78 -16.09 -10.27 -16.78
C GLY A 78 -14.74 -10.41 -17.50
N ASP A 79 -14.61 -9.78 -18.68
CA ASP A 79 -13.38 -9.79 -19.48
C ASP A 79 -12.31 -8.83 -18.95
N TYR A 80 -12.60 -8.06 -17.91
CA TYR A 80 -11.64 -7.16 -17.26
C TYR A 80 -11.16 -7.70 -15.92
N ARG A 81 -9.92 -7.36 -15.56
CA ARG A 81 -9.37 -7.48 -14.21
C ARG A 81 -9.40 -6.09 -13.59
N PRO A 82 -10.16 -5.86 -12.51
CA PRO A 82 -10.05 -4.63 -11.76
C PRO A 82 -8.71 -4.60 -11.02
N ILE A 83 -7.99 -3.49 -11.11
CA ILE A 83 -6.79 -3.20 -10.33
C ILE A 83 -7.06 -1.96 -9.48
N SER A 84 -6.88 -2.10 -8.17
CA SER A 84 -7.01 -1.00 -7.22
C SER A 84 -5.70 -0.22 -7.13
N CYS A 85 -5.71 1.00 -7.64
CA CYS A 85 -4.64 1.99 -7.49
C CYS A 85 -4.91 2.82 -6.23
N CYS A 86 -4.40 2.35 -5.09
CA CYS A 86 -4.49 3.03 -3.79
C CYS A 86 -3.36 4.05 -3.60
N ASN A 87 -3.56 5.03 -2.71
CA ASN A 87 -2.50 5.96 -2.31
C ASN A 87 -1.34 5.22 -1.63
N VAL A 88 -0.13 5.77 -1.74
CA VAL A 88 1.08 5.08 -1.25
C VAL A 88 1.06 4.88 0.26
N VAL A 89 0.55 5.84 1.03
CA VAL A 89 0.40 5.69 2.50
C VAL A 89 -0.49 4.51 2.86
N TYR A 90 -1.58 4.28 2.11
CA TYR A 90 -2.41 3.09 2.27
C TYR A 90 -1.60 1.81 1.99
N LYS A 91 -0.80 1.81 0.92
CA LYS A 91 0.09 0.67 0.59
C LYS A 91 1.12 0.41 1.69
N MET A 92 1.64 1.44 2.35
CA MET A 92 2.55 1.29 3.50
C MET A 92 1.86 0.55 4.65
N ILE A 93 0.66 0.98 5.03
CA ILE A 93 -0.16 0.33 6.07
C ILE A 93 -0.41 -1.14 5.74
N SER A 94 -0.91 -1.44 4.53
CA SER A 94 -1.16 -2.81 4.08
C SER A 94 0.11 -3.66 4.09
N LYS A 95 1.26 -3.08 3.75
CA LYS A 95 2.55 -3.77 3.73
C LYS A 95 3.00 -4.13 5.16
N ILE A 96 2.89 -3.21 6.11
CA ILE A 96 3.19 -3.47 7.53
C ILE A 96 2.34 -4.63 8.06
N LEU A 97 1.02 -4.59 7.79
CA LEU A 97 0.11 -5.66 8.16
C LEU A 97 0.51 -7.01 7.54
N THR A 98 0.86 -7.00 6.25
CA THR A 98 1.30 -8.22 5.55
C THR A 98 2.58 -8.79 6.16
N LEU A 99 3.54 -7.94 6.54
CA LEU A 99 4.77 -8.37 7.21
C LEU A 99 4.45 -9.05 8.55
N ARG A 100 3.59 -8.45 9.39
CA ARG A 100 3.14 -9.06 10.66
C ARG A 100 2.40 -10.38 10.45
N LEU A 101 1.51 -10.45 9.46
CA LEU A 101 0.80 -11.68 9.13
C LEU A 101 1.76 -12.78 8.65
N THR A 102 2.83 -12.41 7.95
CA THR A 102 3.84 -13.37 7.46
C THR A 102 4.64 -13.99 8.60
N GLU A 103 4.89 -13.26 9.70
CA GLU A 103 5.56 -13.81 10.89
C GLU A 103 4.74 -14.95 11.53
N VAL A 104 3.41 -14.87 11.46
CA VAL A 104 2.50 -15.85 12.09
C VAL A 104 2.12 -16.97 11.12
N LEU A 105 1.88 -16.63 9.85
CA LEU A 105 1.33 -17.53 8.84
C LEU A 105 2.36 -17.93 7.76
N GLY A 106 3.66 -17.70 8.02
CA GLY A 106 4.74 -17.79 7.02
C GLY A 106 4.79 -19.09 6.21
N PHE A 107 4.33 -20.21 6.78
CA PHE A 107 4.23 -21.48 6.06
C PHE A 107 3.17 -21.48 4.94
N TRP A 108 2.09 -20.69 5.08
CA TRP A 108 0.94 -20.68 4.15
C TRP A 108 0.93 -19.50 3.18
N LEU A 109 1.64 -18.40 3.48
CA LEU A 109 1.50 -17.13 2.76
C LEU A 109 2.42 -16.95 1.54
N VAL A 110 3.33 -17.88 1.25
CA VAL A 110 4.34 -17.77 0.16
C VAL A 110 3.71 -17.62 -1.25
N LYS A 111 2.40 -17.78 -1.41
CA LYS A 111 1.70 -17.67 -2.70
C LYS A 111 0.94 -16.36 -2.93
N ILE A 112 0.76 -15.53 -1.91
CA ILE A 112 0.11 -14.22 -2.07
C ILE A 112 1.19 -13.22 -2.43
N ARG A 113 1.49 -13.09 -3.74
CA ARG A 113 2.08 -11.83 -4.21
C ARG A 113 1.06 -10.75 -3.88
N PRO A 114 1.34 -9.77 -3.00
CA PRO A 114 0.48 -8.63 -2.90
C PRO A 114 0.59 -7.95 -4.26
N CYS A 115 -0.46 -8.10 -5.07
CA CYS A 115 -0.68 -7.22 -6.21
C CYS A 115 -1.02 -5.84 -5.64
N LEU A 116 -0.01 -5.13 -5.15
CA LEU A 116 -0.01 -3.72 -4.76
C LEU A 116 1.23 -3.04 -5.33
#